data_AF-A0A7J4HFF8-F1
#
_entry.id   AF-A0A7J4HFF8-F1
#
_cell.length_a   1.000
_cell.length_b   1.000
_cell.length_c   1.000
_cell.angle_alpha   90.00
_cell.angle_beta   90.00
_cell.angle_gamma   90.00
#
_symmetry.space_group_name_H-M   'P 1'
#
loop_
_entity.id
_entity.type
_entity.pdbx_description
1 polymer ?
#
loop_
_entity_poly.entity_id
_entity_poly.type
_entity_poly.pdbx_seq_one_letter_code
_entity_poly.pdbx_strand_id
1 'polypeptide(L)'
;MSDDIPRRIANAAKSENLEVSVRIGKEGVTESLLFELSDQLSRKRLVKVKANKGTTPDREQRRSLFSEIAQLTNSTLVFQRGNVAVFWSGK
;
A
#
# COMPACT_ATOMS: atom_id res chain seq x y z
N MET A 1 18.45 4.18 1.72
CA MET A 1 18.27 5.47 1.03
C MET A 1 16.90 5.98 1.43
N SER A 2 16.87 7.08 2.18
CA SER A 2 15.63 7.75 2.54
C SER A 2 15.21 8.58 1.33
N ASP A 3 14.47 7.97 0.40
CA ASP A 3 13.84 8.75 -0.66
C ASP A 3 12.85 9.70 0.02
N ASP A 4 13.19 10.98 0.04
CA ASP A 4 12.30 12.03 0.53
C ASP A 4 11.09 12.05 -0.39
N ILE A 5 9.97 11.51 0.07
CA ILE A 5 8.77 11.33 -0.74
C ILE A 5 8.35 12.72 -1.27
N PRO A 6 8.33 12.94 -2.59
CA PRO A 6 8.03 14.27 -3.12
C PRO A 6 6.67 14.77 -2.64
N ARG A 7 6.56 16.05 -2.28
CA ARG A 7 5.31 16.65 -1.76
C ARG A 7 4.08 16.35 -2.63
N ARG A 8 4.25 16.34 -3.96
CA ARG A 8 3.18 15.98 -4.91
C ARG A 8 2.65 14.55 -4.69
N ILE A 9 3.55 13.60 -4.39
CA ILE A 9 3.23 12.19 -4.15
C ILE A 9 2.55 12.05 -2.79
N ALA A 10 3.09 12.71 -1.76
CA ALA A 10 2.48 12.72 -0.42
C ALA A 10 1.05 13.31 -0.43
N ASN A 11 0.83 14.38 -1.20
CA ASN A 11 -0.50 14.99 -1.35
C ASN A 11 -1.44 14.09 -2.16
N ALA A 12 -0.99 13.52 -3.27
CA ALA A 12 -1.79 12.60 -4.08
C ALA A 12 -2.18 11.34 -3.30
N ALA A 13 -1.30 10.81 -2.46
CA ALA A 13 -1.59 9.66 -1.60
C ALA A 13 -2.72 9.93 -0.58
N LYS A 14 -2.85 11.18 -0.13
CA LYS A 14 -3.92 11.61 0.80
C LYS A 14 -5.23 11.98 0.09
N SER A 15 -5.21 12.09 -1.24
CA SER A 15 -6.39 12.49 -2.02
C SER A 15 -7.52 11.47 -1.91
N GLU A 16 -8.75 11.97 -1.80
CA GLU A 16 -9.96 11.16 -1.81
C GLU A 16 -10.23 10.57 -3.21
N ASN A 17 -9.77 11.24 -4.26
CA ASN A 17 -9.90 10.79 -5.66
C ASN A 17 -9.05 9.54 -5.97
N LEU A 18 -8.07 9.20 -5.12
CA LEU A 18 -7.30 7.98 -5.29
C LEU A 18 -8.15 6.79 -4.83
N GLU A 19 -8.71 6.05 -5.78
CA GLU A 19 -9.54 4.89 -5.49
C GLU A 19 -8.73 3.70 -4.99
N VAL A 20 -9.37 2.83 -4.19
CA VAL A 20 -8.78 1.56 -3.74
C VAL A 20 -8.81 0.58 -4.91
N SER A 21 -7.63 0.18 -5.39
CA SER A 21 -7.51 -0.77 -6.51
C SER A 21 -7.05 -2.16 -6.11
N VAL A 22 -6.61 -2.37 -4.86
CA VAL A 22 -6.26 -3.68 -4.32
C VAL A 22 -6.86 -3.84 -2.92
N ARG A 23 -7.40 -5.03 -2.62
CA ARG A 23 -7.97 -5.36 -1.31
C ARG A 23 -7.34 -6.61 -0.73
N ILE A 24 -6.94 -6.55 0.54
CA ILE A 24 -6.39 -7.69 1.26
C ILE A 24 -7.56 -8.46 1.89
N GLY A 25 -7.77 -9.68 1.38
CA GLY A 25 -8.82 -10.61 1.81
C GLY A 25 -8.53 -11.28 3.16
N LYS A 26 -9.30 -12.30 3.52
CA LYS A 26 -9.11 -13.04 4.78
C LYS A 26 -7.82 -13.87 4.80
N GLU A 27 -7.35 -14.27 3.63
CA GLU A 27 -6.11 -15.03 3.45
C GLU A 27 -4.85 -14.18 3.65
N GLY A 28 -5.00 -12.86 3.86
CA GLY A 28 -3.87 -11.97 4.10
C GLY A 28 -3.07 -11.67 2.83
N VAL A 29 -1.75 -11.58 2.98
CA VAL A 29 -0.81 -11.29 1.89
C VAL A 29 -0.47 -12.58 1.18
N THR A 30 -0.89 -12.70 -0.08
CA THR A 30 -0.62 -13.85 -0.95
C THR A 30 0.31 -13.43 -2.08
N GLU A 31 0.97 -14.40 -2.71
CA GLU A 31 1.81 -14.14 -3.89
C GLU A 31 1.02 -13.49 -5.03
N SER A 32 -0.23 -13.92 -5.24
CA SER A 32 -1.11 -13.32 -6.26
C SER A 32 -1.40 -11.83 -5.97
N LEU A 33 -1.63 -11.47 -4.71
CA LEU A 33 -1.81 -10.08 -4.29
C LEU A 33 -0.52 -9.26 -4.50
N LEU A 34 0.63 -9.82 -4.16
CA LEU A 34 1.92 -9.16 -4.37
C LEU A 34 2.22 -8.93 -5.85
N PHE A 35 1.91 -9.92 -6.70
CA PHE A 35 2.05 -9.82 -8.15
C PHE A 35 1.13 -8.75 -8.73
N GLU A 36 -0.16 -8.76 -8.36
CA GLU A 36 -1.12 -7.74 -8.78
C GLU A 36 -0.68 -6.34 -8.35
N LEU A 37 -0.29 -6.17 -7.09
CA LEU A 37 0.16 -4.89 -6.57
C LEU A 37 1.42 -4.39 -7.29
N SER A 38 2.38 -5.28 -7.57
CA SER A 38 3.61 -4.94 -8.29
C SER A 38 3.34 -4.57 -9.75
N ASP A 39 2.47 -5.31 -10.45
CA ASP A 39 2.03 -4.99 -11.81
C ASP A 39 1.31 -3.63 -11.84
N GLN A 40 0.40 -3.38 -10.90
CA GLN A 40 -0.26 -2.08 -10.80
C GLN A 40 0.72 -0.94 -10.49
N LEU A 41 1.69 -1.14 -9.60
CA LEU A 41 2.74 -0.14 -9.27
C LEU A 41 3.66 0.15 -10.47
N SER A 42 3.84 -0.82 -11.36
CA SER A 42 4.62 -0.63 -12.60
C SER A 42 3.90 0.29 -13.60
N ARG A 43 2.56 0.23 -13.64
CA ARG A 43 1.70 1.01 -14.55
C ARG A 43 1.26 2.33 -13.93
N LYS A 44 1.03 2.32 -12.62
CA LYS A 44 0.52 3.42 -11.82
C LYS A 44 1.55 3.74 -10.75
N ARG A 45 2.01 4.98 -10.72
CA ARG A 45 3.00 5.41 -9.71
C ARG A 45 2.49 5.21 -8.27
N LEU A 46 1.18 5.35 -8.06
CA LEU A 46 0.53 5.23 -6.76
C LEU A 46 -0.56 4.17 -6.78
N VAL A 47 -0.60 3.33 -5.74
CA VAL A 47 -1.65 2.31 -5.56
C VAL A 47 -2.18 2.37 -4.12
N LYS A 48 -3.49 2.53 -3.97
CA LYS A 48 -4.17 2.51 -2.67
C LYS A 48 -4.72 1.11 -2.39
N VAL A 49 -4.32 0.54 -1.26
CA VAL A 49 -4.67 -0.80 -0.80
C VAL A 49 -5.53 -0.70 0.45
N LYS A 50 -6.54 -1.57 0.56
CA LYS A 50 -7.39 -1.67 1.76
C LYS A 50 -7.39 -3.09 2.31
N ALA A 51 -7.01 -3.26 3.57
CA ALA A 51 -7.24 -4.49 4.31
C ALA A 51 -8.70 -4.59 4.73
N ASN A 52 -9.35 -5.73 4.48
CA ASN A 52 -10.73 -5.93 4.90
C ASN A 52 -10.87 -6.02 6.43
N LYS A 53 -12.07 -5.77 6.94
CA LYS A 53 -12.33 -5.87 8.39
C LYS A 53 -12.09 -7.32 8.84
N GLY A 54 -11.40 -7.49 9.97
CA GLY A 54 -11.10 -8.81 10.55
C GLY A 54 -9.83 -9.49 10.00
N THR A 55 -9.19 -8.93 8.96
CA THR A 55 -7.91 -9.46 8.46
C THR A 55 -6.74 -9.20 9.42
N THR A 56 -6.85 -8.14 10.24
CA THR A 56 -5.78 -7.77 11.18
C THR A 56 -6.36 -7.04 12.39
N PRO A 57 -6.35 -7.65 13.60
CA PRO A 57 -7.04 -7.13 14.77
C PRO A 57 -6.42 -5.83 15.32
N ASP A 58 -5.10 -5.74 15.37
CA ASP A 58 -4.38 -4.64 16.03
C ASP A 58 -3.71 -3.65 15.04
N ARG A 59 -3.45 -2.42 15.52
CA ARG A 59 -2.78 -1.35 14.77
C ARG A 59 -1.33 -1.69 14.40
N GLU A 60 -0.57 -2.29 15.31
CA GLU A 60 0.83 -2.63 15.06
C GLU A 60 0.95 -3.75 14.03
N GLN A 61 0.10 -4.77 14.11
CA GLN A 61 0.02 -5.80 13.08
C GLN A 61 -0.33 -5.21 11.70
N ARG A 62 -1.26 -4.24 11.62
CA ARG A 62 -1.55 -3.56 10.34
C ARG A 62 -0.34 -2.79 9.81
N ARG A 63 0.39 -2.12 10.69
CA ARG A 63 1.62 -1.41 10.32
C ARG A 63 2.69 -2.37 9.80
N SER A 64 2.88 -3.50 10.50
CA SER A 64 3.81 -4.56 10.08
C SER A 64 3.42 -5.12 8.71
N LEU A 65 2.14 -5.46 8.52
CA LEU A 65 1.60 -5.98 7.27
C LEU A 65 1.89 -5.06 6.08
N PHE A 66 1.56 -3.77 6.20
CA PHE A 66 1.81 -2.81 5.12
C PHE A 66 3.30 -2.54 4.91
N SER A 67 4.12 -2.63 5.96
CA SER A 67 5.58 -2.49 5.83
C SER A 67 6.20 -3.68 5.12
N GLU A 68 5.74 -4.89 5.42
CA GLU A 68 6.14 -6.12 4.74
C GLU A 68 5.75 -6.08 3.25
N ILE A 69 4.52 -5.67 2.93
CA ILE A 69 4.09 -5.48 1.54
C ILE A 69 5.00 -4.49 0.81
N ALA A 70 5.35 -3.37 1.43
CA ALA A 70 6.25 -2.39 0.84
C ALA A 70 7.62 -3.00 0.51
N GLN A 71 8.18 -3.79 1.43
CA GLN A 71 9.44 -4.50 1.21
C GLN A 71 9.33 -5.53 0.07
N LEU A 72 8.32 -6.38 0.10
CA LEU A 72 8.12 -7.45 -0.89
C LEU A 72 7.85 -6.92 -2.30
N THR A 73 7.22 -5.74 -2.42
CA THR A 73 6.94 -5.08 -3.70
C THR A 73 8.00 -4.06 -4.11
N ASN A 74 9.08 -3.93 -3.34
CA ASN A 74 10.13 -2.93 -3.50
C ASN A 74 9.55 -1.51 -3.73
N SER A 75 8.58 -1.15 -2.90
CA SER A 75 7.84 0.11 -2.98
C SER A 75 7.93 0.89 -1.67
N THR A 76 7.47 2.13 -1.68
CA THR A 76 7.46 3.00 -0.50
C THR A 76 6.04 3.13 0.05
N LEU A 77 5.85 2.83 1.34
CA LEU A 77 4.61 3.14 2.06
C LEU A 77 4.53 4.65 2.32
N VAL A 78 3.72 5.37 1.54
CA VAL A 78 3.62 6.85 1.60
C VAL A 78 2.58 7.33 2.60
N PHE A 79 1.49 6.59 2.73
CA PHE A 79 0.37 6.96 3.59
C PHE A 79 -0.28 5.73 4.19
N GLN A 80 -0.66 5.81 5.46
CA GLN A 80 -1.42 4.79 6.16
C GLN A 80 -2.46 5.44 7.08
N ARG A 81 -3.71 4.97 7.01
CA ARG A 81 -4.77 5.32 7.95
C ARG A 81 -5.68 4.12 8.19
N GLY A 82 -5.67 3.61 9.42
CA GLY A 82 -6.48 2.45 9.79
C GLY A 82 -6.12 1.22 8.96
N ASN A 83 -7.07 0.76 8.16
CA ASN A 83 -6.92 -0.40 7.27
C ASN A 83 -6.62 -0.01 5.81
N VAL A 84 -6.26 1.25 5.54
CA VAL A 84 -5.89 1.72 4.21
C VAL A 84 -4.42 2.13 4.21
N ALA A 85 -3.72 1.76 3.13
CA ALA A 85 -2.35 2.13 2.85
C ALA A 85 -2.20 2.60 1.39
N VAL A 86 -1.22 3.44 1.12
CA VAL A 86 -0.87 3.87 -0.24
C VAL A 86 0.62 3.64 -0.47
N PHE A 87 0.91 2.95 -1.56
CA PHE A 87 2.26 2.60 -1.99
C PHE A 87 2.67 3.44 -3.19
N TRP A 88 3.94 3.84 -3.24
CA TRP A 88 4.57 4.54 -4.35
C TRP A 88 5.72 3.71 -4.91
N SER A 89 5.83 3.62 -6.23
CA SER A 89 6.86 2.80 -6.90
C SER A 89 8.27 3.40 -6.91
N GLY A 90 8.49 4.57 -6.30
CA GLY A 90 9.78 5.27 -6.32
C GLY A 90 10.13 5.96 -7.64
N LYS A 91 9.28 5.81 -8.67
CA LYS A 91 9.43 6.43 -10.00
C LYS A 91 8.53 7.66 -10.14
#